data_AF-A0A9D8RPB6-F1
#
_entry.id   AF-A0A9D8RPB6-F1
#
_cell.length_a   1.000
_cell.length_b   1.000
_cell.length_c   1.000
_cell.angle_alpha   90.00
_cell.angle_beta   90.00
_cell.angle_gamma   90.00
#
_symmetry.space_group_name_H-M   'P 1'
#
loop_
_entity.id
_entity.type
_entity.pdbx_description
1 polymer ?
#
loop_
_entity_poly.entity_id
_entity_poly.type
_entity_poly.pdbx_seq_one_letter_code
_entity_poly.pdbx_strand_id
1 'polypeptide(L)'
;MKGFTLIELLVVVLIIGILSAVALPQYETAVEKSRAAEAFALVKTIGLANQAYYLANGSYTTDLRDLDIDIPGTDAVHTVPRKVTKYFSYRASLGASHDAIEGIALANRMPVNTRYAIGFMLDGSFKCFYKTEKDKRFCAALNLPAESIW
;
A
#
# COMPACT_ATOMS: atom_id res chain seq x y z
N MET A 1 26.41 32.90 -36.95
CA MET A 1 25.59 32.26 -35.90
C MET A 1 26.44 32.20 -34.65
N LYS A 2 26.00 32.79 -33.53
CA LYS A 2 26.68 32.64 -32.23
C LYS A 2 26.32 31.25 -31.71
N GLY A 3 27.28 30.33 -31.73
CA GLY A 3 27.11 28.97 -31.23
C GLY A 3 27.33 28.91 -29.73
N PHE A 4 26.56 28.06 -29.06
CA PHE A 4 26.77 27.67 -27.66
C PHE A 4 28.18 27.12 -27.48
N THR A 5 28.85 27.47 -26.38
CA THR A 5 30.17 26.92 -26.08
C THR A 5 30.04 25.51 -25.48
N LEU A 6 30.99 24.62 -25.78
CA LEU A 6 31.02 23.27 -25.20
C LEU A 6 31.12 23.30 -23.66
N ILE A 7 31.78 24.31 -23.11
CA ILE A 7 31.94 24.47 -21.66
C ILE A 7 30.65 24.90 -20.97
N GLU A 8 29.84 25.77 -21.60
CA GLU A 8 28.52 26.14 -21.09
C GLU A 8 27.62 24.91 -20.98
N LEU A 9 27.65 24.05 -21.99
CA LEU A 9 26.83 22.84 -21.98
C LEU A 9 27.33 21.84 -20.91
N LEU A 10 28.65 21.71 -20.72
CA LEU A 10 29.25 20.80 -19.74
C LEU A 10 28.89 21.16 -18.29
N VAL A 11 28.93 22.45 -17.92
CA VAL A 11 28.55 22.87 -16.56
C VAL A 11 27.06 22.61 -16.31
N VAL A 12 26.21 22.79 -17.32
CA VAL A 12 24.76 22.56 -17.20
C VAL A 12 24.45 21.08 -16.92
N VAL A 13 25.02 20.15 -17.69
CA VAL A 13 24.79 18.71 -17.41
C VAL A 13 25.37 18.27 -16.08
N LEU A 14 26.48 18.88 -15.62
CA LEU A 14 27.04 18.62 -14.30
C LEU A 14 26.06 19.02 -13.18
N ILE A 15 25.48 20.22 -13.26
CA ILE A 15 24.52 20.70 -12.26
C ILE A 15 23.25 19.84 -12.26
N ILE A 16 22.69 19.52 -13.43
CA ILE A 16 21.50 18.63 -13.56
C ILE A 16 21.81 17.22 -13.02
N GLY A 17 23.02 16.72 -13.22
CA GLY A 17 23.47 15.44 -12.69
C GLY A 17 23.40 15.39 -11.16
N ILE A 18 23.90 16.43 -10.48
CA ILE A 18 23.88 16.51 -9.01
C ILE A 18 22.45 16.62 -8.48
N LEU A 19 21.62 17.46 -9.09
CA LEU A 19 20.23 17.63 -8.68
C LEU A 19 19.41 16.35 -8.86
N SER A 20 19.60 15.64 -9.98
CA SER A 20 18.84 14.41 -10.26
C SER A 20 19.18 13.27 -9.30
N ALA A 21 20.44 13.16 -8.86
CA ALA A 21 20.86 12.14 -7.89
C ALA A 21 20.12 12.24 -6.54
N VAL A 22 19.82 13.46 -6.07
CA VAL A 22 19.08 13.67 -4.81
C VAL A 22 17.56 13.63 -5.04
N ALA A 23 17.09 14.15 -6.17
CA ALA A 23 15.65 14.29 -6.46
C ALA A 23 14.95 12.94 -6.73
N LEU A 24 15.61 12.01 -7.44
CA LEU A 24 15.01 10.73 -7.82
C LEU A 24 14.49 9.88 -6.64
N PRO A 25 15.29 9.58 -5.59
CA PRO A 25 14.80 8.75 -4.48
C PRO A 25 13.66 9.41 -3.69
N GLN A 26 13.66 10.74 -3.59
CA GLN A 26 12.58 11.50 -2.96
C GLN A 26 11.30 11.42 -3.79
N TYR A 27 11.41 11.57 -5.12
CA TYR A 27 10.29 11.45 -6.04
C TYR A 27 9.66 10.05 -6.00
N GLU A 28 10.47 8.98 -6.00
CA GLU A 28 9.96 7.60 -5.88
C GLU A 28 9.14 7.40 -4.61
N THR A 29 9.62 7.94 -3.49
CA THR A 29 8.93 7.85 -2.20
C THR A 29 7.61 8.64 -2.23
N ALA A 30 7.59 9.83 -2.83
CA ALA A 30 6.38 10.65 -2.96
C ALA A 30 5.31 9.95 -3.82
N VAL A 31 5.70 9.37 -4.96
CA VAL A 31 4.80 8.60 -5.83
C VAL A 31 4.25 7.39 -5.08
N GLU A 32 5.09 6.69 -4.33
CA GLU A 32 4.64 5.52 -3.56
C GLU A 32 3.70 5.90 -2.40
N LYS A 33 3.90 7.05 -1.75
CA LYS A 33 2.95 7.60 -0.77
C LYS A 33 1.60 7.91 -1.41
N SER A 34 1.58 8.49 -2.61
CA SER A 34 0.33 8.74 -3.34
C SER A 34 -0.43 7.44 -3.65
N ARG A 35 0.30 6.36 -3.99
CA ARG A 35 -0.30 5.03 -4.18
C ARG A 35 -0.83 4.45 -2.88
N ALA A 36 -0.10 4.61 -1.78
CA ALA A 36 -0.56 4.18 -0.46
C ALA A 36 -1.81 4.94 -0.01
N ALA A 37 -1.95 6.23 -0.34
CA ALA A 37 -3.16 7.02 -0.09
C ALA A 37 -4.42 6.41 -0.71
N GLU A 38 -4.32 5.91 -1.94
CA GLU A 38 -5.40 5.16 -2.61
C GLU A 38 -5.70 3.85 -1.85
N ALA A 39 -4.65 3.12 -1.46
CA ALA A 39 -4.81 1.89 -0.69
C ALA A 39 -5.47 2.12 0.67
N PHE A 40 -5.19 3.23 1.34
CA PHE A 40 -5.86 3.61 2.60
C PHE A 40 -7.36 3.78 2.44
N ALA A 41 -7.79 4.49 1.40
CA ALA A 41 -9.21 4.71 1.15
C ALA A 41 -9.95 3.39 0.90
N LEU A 42 -9.35 2.52 0.07
CA LEU A 42 -9.96 1.24 -0.29
C LEU A 42 -9.96 0.25 0.87
N VAL A 43 -8.85 0.10 1.60
CA VAL A 43 -8.78 -0.83 2.74
C VAL A 43 -9.69 -0.38 3.88
N LYS A 44 -9.87 0.92 4.09
CA LYS A 44 -10.86 1.46 5.04
C LYS A 44 -12.27 1.09 4.64
N THR A 45 -12.61 1.25 3.35
CA THR A 45 -13.94 0.92 2.83
C THR A 45 -14.26 -0.56 3.06
N ILE A 46 -13.31 -1.45 2.76
CA ILE A 46 -13.43 -2.89 3.02
C ILE A 46 -13.58 -3.16 4.52
N GLY A 47 -12.75 -2.55 5.36
CA GLY A 47 -12.78 -2.74 6.81
C GLY A 47 -14.11 -2.31 7.43
N LEU A 48 -14.63 -1.15 7.05
CA LEU A 48 -15.93 -0.66 7.51
C LEU A 48 -17.08 -1.55 7.03
N ALA A 49 -17.03 -2.01 5.78
CA ALA A 49 -18.03 -2.94 5.26
C ALA A 49 -17.98 -4.29 6.00
N ASN A 50 -16.79 -4.78 6.35
CA ASN A 50 -16.63 -6.01 7.10
C ASN A 50 -17.12 -5.85 8.56
N GLN A 51 -16.94 -4.67 9.17
CA GLN A 51 -17.57 -4.34 10.46
C GLN A 51 -19.09 -4.31 10.36
N ALA A 52 -19.66 -3.70 9.32
CA ALA A 52 -21.10 -3.71 9.09
C ALA A 52 -21.63 -5.14 8.88
N TYR A 53 -20.89 -5.98 8.15
CA TYR A 53 -21.20 -7.39 7.97
C TYR A 53 -21.19 -8.15 9.31
N TYR A 54 -20.21 -7.90 10.18
CA TYR A 54 -20.17 -8.48 11.52
C TYR A 54 -21.41 -8.11 12.36
N LEU A 55 -21.84 -6.84 12.31
CA LEU A 55 -23.04 -6.39 13.01
C LEU A 55 -24.32 -7.09 12.52
N ALA A 56 -24.36 -7.50 11.25
CA ALA A 56 -25.50 -8.20 10.65
C ALA A 56 -25.46 -9.72 10.85
N ASN A 57 -24.29 -10.35 10.78
CA ASN A 57 -24.14 -11.80 10.69
C ASN A 57 -23.43 -12.44 11.91
N GLY A 58 -22.86 -11.63 12.81
CA GLY A 58 -22.15 -12.09 14.00
C GLY A 58 -20.72 -12.60 13.76
N SER A 59 -20.22 -12.56 12.53
CA SER A 59 -18.85 -12.94 12.16
C SER A 59 -18.31 -12.05 11.04
N TYR A 60 -17.00 -11.85 10.98
CA TYR A 60 -16.33 -11.23 9.83
C TYR A 60 -16.29 -12.22 8.66
N THR A 61 -16.21 -11.70 7.44
CA THR A 61 -16.02 -12.52 6.22
C THR A 61 -14.61 -12.34 5.65
N THR A 62 -14.12 -13.36 4.95
CA THR A 62 -12.92 -13.26 4.10
C THR A 62 -13.27 -13.01 2.64
N ASP A 63 -14.55 -13.14 2.29
CA ASP A 63 -15.04 -12.96 0.94
C ASP A 63 -15.49 -11.52 0.73
N LEU A 64 -14.85 -10.84 -0.22
CA LEU A 64 -15.21 -9.48 -0.59
C LEU A 64 -16.60 -9.40 -1.23
N ARG A 65 -17.14 -10.51 -1.75
CA ARG A 65 -18.47 -10.57 -2.40
C ARG A 65 -19.62 -10.53 -1.40
N ASP A 66 -19.35 -10.91 -0.16
CA ASP A 66 -20.31 -10.82 0.95
C ASP A 66 -20.40 -9.38 1.49
N LEU A 67 -19.45 -8.52 1.12
CA LEU A 67 -19.44 -7.12 1.45
C LEU A 67 -20.18 -6.37 0.34
N ASP A 68 -21.21 -5.60 0.70
CA ASP A 68 -21.98 -4.76 -0.23
C ASP A 68 -21.21 -3.51 -0.64
N ILE A 69 -20.05 -3.71 -1.29
CA ILE A 69 -19.14 -2.67 -1.75
C ILE A 69 -18.63 -2.98 -3.15
N ASP A 70 -18.44 -1.92 -3.94
CA ASP A 70 -17.70 -2.00 -5.20
C ASP A 70 -16.31 -1.38 -5.02
N ILE A 71 -15.29 -2.12 -5.44
CA ILE A 71 -13.89 -1.70 -5.35
C ILE A 71 -13.19 -1.95 -6.69
N PRO A 72 -12.38 -0.99 -7.17
CA PRO A 72 -11.73 -1.09 -8.46
C PRO A 72 -10.71 -2.23 -8.46
N GLY A 73 -10.60 -2.90 -9.59
CA GLY A 73 -9.60 -3.95 -9.82
C GLY A 73 -10.18 -5.19 -10.48
N THR A 74 -9.31 -6.13 -10.74
CA THR A 74 -9.67 -7.45 -11.28
C THR A 74 -9.85 -8.42 -10.14
N ASP A 75 -10.84 -9.30 -10.24
CA ASP A 75 -10.97 -10.43 -9.34
C ASP A 75 -9.81 -11.40 -9.54
N ALA A 76 -9.03 -11.62 -8.47
CA ALA A 76 -8.05 -12.68 -8.42
C ALA A 76 -8.59 -13.78 -7.49
N VAL A 77 -9.10 -14.84 -8.09
CA VAL A 77 -9.53 -16.03 -7.35
C VAL A 77 -8.29 -16.88 -7.03
N HIS A 78 -7.74 -16.70 -5.84
CA HIS A 78 -6.92 -17.71 -5.16
C HIS A 78 -7.80 -18.43 -4.12
N THR A 79 -7.23 -19.30 -3.28
CA THR A 79 -7.93 -19.95 -2.14
C THR A 79 -8.63 -18.95 -1.21
N VAL A 80 -8.27 -17.66 -1.26
CA VAL A 80 -8.95 -16.55 -0.60
C VAL A 80 -9.33 -15.50 -1.66
N PRO A 81 -10.58 -15.01 -1.72
CA PRO A 81 -11.01 -13.98 -2.68
C PRO A 81 -10.23 -12.68 -2.50
N ARG A 82 -9.77 -12.09 -3.61
CA ARG A 82 -9.01 -10.84 -3.61
C ARG A 82 -9.40 -9.95 -4.77
N LYS A 83 -9.35 -8.64 -4.56
CA LYS A 83 -9.42 -7.63 -5.63
C LYS A 83 -8.03 -7.08 -5.87
N VAL A 84 -7.60 -7.06 -7.12
CA VAL A 84 -6.22 -6.73 -7.47
C VAL A 84 -6.20 -5.55 -8.42
N THR A 85 -5.50 -4.48 -8.02
CA THR A 85 -5.21 -3.35 -8.88
C THR A 85 -3.78 -3.45 -9.42
N LYS A 86 -3.34 -2.45 -10.19
CA LYS A 86 -1.96 -2.38 -10.68
C LYS A 86 -0.91 -2.42 -9.57
N TYR A 87 -1.22 -1.88 -8.39
CA TYR A 87 -0.25 -1.67 -7.32
C TYR A 87 -0.53 -2.47 -6.06
N PHE A 88 -1.78 -2.85 -5.78
CA PHE A 88 -2.16 -3.51 -4.53
C PHE A 88 -3.11 -4.67 -4.75
N SER A 89 -3.06 -5.64 -3.83
CA SER A 89 -4.11 -6.63 -3.68
C SER A 89 -4.85 -6.42 -2.36
N TYR A 90 -6.17 -6.38 -2.45
CA TYR A 90 -7.08 -6.15 -1.35
C TYR A 90 -7.78 -7.44 -0.95
N ARG A 91 -7.98 -7.64 0.35
CA ARG A 91 -8.69 -8.78 0.90
C ARG A 91 -9.39 -8.41 2.21
N ALA A 92 -10.53 -9.02 2.48
CA ALA A 92 -11.11 -9.07 3.81
C ALA A 92 -10.43 -10.19 4.62
N SER A 93 -10.50 -10.09 5.95
CA SER A 93 -10.03 -11.14 6.86
C SER A 93 -10.93 -11.24 8.08
N LEU A 94 -10.86 -12.39 8.76
CA LEU A 94 -11.69 -12.72 9.92
C LEU A 94 -11.32 -11.93 11.19
N GLY A 95 -10.26 -11.13 11.15
CA GLY A 95 -9.76 -10.40 12.32
C GLY A 95 -9.10 -11.28 13.39
N ALA A 96 -8.86 -12.57 13.10
CA ALA A 96 -8.17 -13.51 13.98
C ALA A 96 -6.79 -13.90 13.43
N SER A 97 -5.87 -14.24 14.34
CA SER A 97 -4.44 -14.57 14.13
C SER A 97 -4.14 -15.77 13.20
N HIS A 98 -5.12 -16.29 12.47
CA HIS A 98 -4.87 -17.34 11.47
C HIS A 98 -4.19 -16.78 10.21
N ASP A 99 -4.31 -15.47 9.97
CA ASP A 99 -3.39 -14.73 9.15
C ASP A 99 -2.32 -14.12 10.06
N ALA A 100 -1.06 -14.08 9.64
CA ALA A 100 0.05 -13.41 10.34
C ALA A 100 -0.13 -11.88 10.52
N ILE A 101 -1.35 -11.37 10.28
CA ILE A 101 -1.71 -9.97 10.26
C ILE A 101 -3.11 -9.83 10.91
N GLU A 102 -3.18 -9.19 12.07
CA GLU A 102 -4.39 -9.00 12.90
C GLU A 102 -5.41 -7.98 12.35
N GLY A 103 -5.49 -7.80 11.03
CA GLY A 103 -6.39 -6.84 10.38
C GLY A 103 -7.70 -7.48 9.88
N ILE A 104 -8.79 -6.71 9.82
CA ILE A 104 -10.07 -7.12 9.20
C ILE A 104 -10.16 -6.78 7.70
N ALA A 105 -9.26 -5.93 7.22
CA ALA A 105 -9.06 -5.66 5.80
C ALA A 105 -7.59 -5.36 5.53
N LEU A 106 -7.09 -5.83 4.41
CA LEU A 106 -5.66 -5.79 4.09
C LEU A 106 -5.40 -5.40 2.64
N ALA A 107 -4.48 -4.46 2.45
CA ALA A 107 -3.93 -4.06 1.17
C ALA A 107 -2.46 -4.45 1.10
N ASN A 108 -2.12 -5.45 0.30
CA ASN A 108 -0.75 -5.91 0.12
C ASN A 108 -0.14 -5.24 -1.11
N ARG A 109 1.04 -4.62 -0.96
CA ARG A 109 1.73 -4.02 -2.09
C ARG A 109 2.17 -5.12 -3.06
N MET A 110 1.82 -4.96 -4.33
CA MET A 110 2.22 -5.90 -5.37
C MET A 110 3.68 -5.71 -5.83
N PRO A 111 4.42 -6.79 -6.07
CA PRO A 111 4.01 -8.18 -5.87
C PRO A 111 3.93 -8.56 -4.38
N VAL A 112 2.91 -9.34 -4.02
CA VAL A 112 2.32 -9.56 -2.67
C VAL A 112 3.32 -10.02 -1.57
N ASN A 113 4.55 -10.39 -1.92
CA ASN A 113 5.55 -10.94 -0.99
C ASN A 113 6.85 -10.12 -0.86
N THR A 114 6.86 -8.88 -1.37
CA THR A 114 8.14 -8.18 -1.62
C THR A 114 8.32 -6.83 -0.93
N ARG A 115 7.29 -6.25 -0.31
CA ARG A 115 7.39 -4.90 0.27
C ARG A 115 6.66 -4.79 1.62
N TYR A 116 5.51 -4.14 1.62
CA TYR A 116 4.71 -3.84 2.79
C TYR A 116 3.23 -4.16 2.55
N ALA A 117 2.46 -4.23 3.62
CA ALA A 117 1.01 -4.26 3.57
C ALA A 117 0.43 -3.21 4.52
N ILE A 118 -0.77 -2.74 4.21
CA ILE A 118 -1.53 -1.83 5.07
C ILE A 118 -2.75 -2.61 5.57
N GLY A 119 -2.93 -2.71 6.88
CA GLY A 119 -4.09 -3.33 7.50
C GLY A 119 -4.99 -2.30 8.17
N PHE A 120 -6.30 -2.52 8.05
CA PHE A 120 -7.30 -1.88 8.86
C PHE A 120 -7.68 -2.83 10.00
N MET A 121 -7.52 -2.35 11.23
CA MET A 121 -7.61 -3.14 12.45
C MET A 121 -9.04 -3.09 13.03
N LEU A 122 -9.33 -4.01 13.95
CA LEU A 122 -10.63 -4.09 14.63
C LEU A 122 -10.98 -2.81 15.41
N ASP A 123 -9.97 -2.13 15.97
CA ASP A 123 -10.11 -0.87 16.69
C ASP A 123 -10.29 0.36 15.78
N GLY A 124 -10.33 0.16 14.46
CA GLY A 124 -10.43 1.22 13.46
C GLY A 124 -9.11 1.93 13.16
N SER A 125 -7.99 1.48 13.74
CA SER A 125 -6.66 2.00 13.43
C SER A 125 -6.08 1.38 12.15
N PHE A 126 -5.09 2.06 11.57
CA PHE A 126 -4.28 1.49 10.49
C PHE A 126 -2.94 1.00 11.05
N LYS A 127 -2.52 -0.18 10.61
CA LYS A 127 -1.16 -0.69 10.84
C LYS A 127 -0.45 -0.92 9.50
N CYS A 128 0.86 -0.70 9.50
CA CYS A 128 1.72 -0.99 8.38
C CYS A 128 2.57 -2.22 8.68
N PHE A 129 2.50 -3.21 7.82
CA PHE A 129 3.23 -4.46 7.97
C PHE A 129 4.40 -4.48 7.00
N TYR A 130 5.60 -4.85 7.47
CA TYR A 130 6.81 -4.76 6.67
C TYR A 130 7.66 -6.03 6.71
N LYS A 131 8.46 -6.23 5.66
CA LYS A 131 9.41 -7.34 5.52
C LYS A 131 10.87 -6.90 5.58
N THR A 132 11.19 -5.71 5.07
CA THR A 132 12.57 -5.20 5.03
C THR A 132 12.70 -3.87 5.79
N GLU A 133 13.94 -3.50 6.14
CA GLU A 133 14.18 -2.23 6.84
C GLU A 133 13.88 -1.01 5.94
N LYS A 134 13.92 -1.18 4.61
CA LYS A 134 13.47 -0.15 3.66
C LYS A 134 11.96 0.07 3.78
N ASP A 135 11.20 -1.01 3.88
CA ASP A 135 9.74 -0.96 4.02
C ASP A 135 9.33 -0.38 5.38
N LYS A 136 10.07 -0.72 6.46
CA LYS A 136 9.88 -0.11 7.78
C LYS A 136 10.04 1.40 7.74
N ARG A 137 11.07 1.92 7.06
CA ARG A 137 11.25 3.37 6.85
C ARG A 137 10.10 3.98 6.06
N PHE A 138 9.56 3.26 5.09
CA PHE A 138 8.38 3.70 4.36
C PHE A 138 7.12 3.75 5.24
N CYS A 139 6.88 2.74 6.07
CA CYS A 139 5.81 2.75 7.07
C CYS A 139 5.94 3.95 8.02
N ALA A 140 7.14 4.24 8.51
CA ALA A 140 7.41 5.43 9.32
C ALA A 140 7.13 6.73 8.53
N ALA A 141 7.46 6.77 7.24
CA ALA A 141 7.17 7.91 6.38
C ALA A 141 5.66 8.11 6.12
N LEU A 142 4.83 7.09 6.37
CA LEU A 142 3.37 7.16 6.36
C LEU A 142 2.77 7.51 7.73
N ASN A 143 3.59 7.74 8.76
CA ASN A 143 3.16 7.96 10.15
C ASN A 143 2.27 6.85 10.70
N LEU A 144 2.55 5.60 10.32
CA LEU A 144 1.83 4.44 10.82
C LEU A 144 2.63 3.63 11.84
N PRO A 145 1.96 3.00 12.81
CA PRO A 145 2.57 1.94 13.61
C PRO A 145 3.01 0.79 12.67
N ALA A 146 4.27 0.41 12.79
CA ALA A 146 4.91 -0.58 11.93
C ALA A 146 5.11 -1.91 12.66
N GLU A 147 4.72 -3.02 12.04
CA GLU A 147 4.80 -4.37 12.59
C GLU A 147 5.50 -5.32 11.60
N SER A 148 6.39 -6.19 12.08
CA SER A 148 7.10 -7.15 11.23
C SER A 148 6.23 -8.37 10.93
N ILE A 149 6.33 -8.89 9.71
CA ILE A 149 5.59 -10.10 9.27
C ILE A 149 6.43 -11.39 9.50
N TRP A 150 7.36 -11.39 10.45
CA TRP A 150 8.28 -12.51 10.77
C TRP A 150 8.41 -12.72 12.26
#